data_AF-A0A3N5VKA4-F1
#
_entry.id   AF-A0A3N5VKA4-F1
#
_cell.length_a   1.000
_cell.length_b   1.000
_cell.length_c   1.000
_cell.angle_alpha   90.00
_cell.angle_beta   90.00
_cell.angle_gamma   90.00
#
_symmetry.space_group_name_H-M   'P 1'
#
loop_
_entity.id
_entity.type
_entity.pdbx_description
1 polymer ?
#
loop_
_entity_poly.entity_id
_entity_poly.type
_entity_poly.pdbx_seq_one_letter_code
_entity_poly.pdbx_strand_id
1 'polypeptide(L)'
;MSETDQSVAQKQDALIWEGLQTFRNLPDWMMAARDPDRICAAFSEAIPEFCSGELILHDCDSSNIRYKGENWQGFYELTVSKPGESGTSEIHLDGVLTAPALSSGRPLLVENSLGSPEWHAVIPALNLELWTKQPEGVLSALELLTDPEQSRQYLMSRIQAASPAYQDLQIQSCRPHIARYKPGSRCTIVYHLDYPPEANVHQRWPDLVVAKTYRKEKGQNAYETMRALWDSPLSSSTALKIAEPLSYDEEMKVMLQGPIRQEKTLKQLTVMAVKTGTTEAMDELTDAMCKTARGLAELHRSGVELDRVYGWENDEAQVRESIDELSLSVPQLGPAANPLVERLSHLESSSQPGPLVPSHGTFRPAQVLMYQGEIGFIDFD
;
A
#
# COMPACT_ATOMS: atom_id res chain seq x y z
N MET A 1 -32.52 -15.56 -26.96
CA MET A 1 -32.82 -15.71 -25.52
C MET A 1 -34.33 -15.67 -25.36
N SER A 2 -34.92 -16.62 -24.66
CA SER A 2 -36.36 -16.63 -24.39
C SER A 2 -36.73 -15.52 -23.39
N GLU A 3 -37.99 -15.08 -23.35
CA GLU A 3 -38.46 -14.10 -22.34
C GLU A 3 -38.18 -14.55 -20.90
N THR A 4 -38.17 -15.88 -20.68
CA THR A 4 -37.80 -16.50 -19.41
C THR A 4 -36.32 -16.28 -19.06
N ASP A 5 -35.41 -16.38 -20.03
CA ASP A 5 -33.97 -16.16 -19.82
C ASP A 5 -33.67 -14.69 -19.49
N GLN A 6 -34.41 -13.75 -20.10
CA GLN A 6 -34.27 -12.31 -19.80
C GLN A 6 -34.79 -11.96 -18.40
N SER A 7 -35.90 -12.59 -17.96
CA SER A 7 -36.44 -12.37 -16.62
C SER A 7 -35.53 -12.89 -15.50
N VAL A 8 -34.84 -14.02 -15.73
CA VAL A 8 -33.88 -14.58 -14.77
C VAL A 8 -32.63 -13.71 -14.68
N ALA A 9 -32.09 -13.24 -15.80
CA ALA A 9 -30.93 -12.35 -15.82
C ALA A 9 -31.21 -11.02 -15.08
N GLN A 10 -32.36 -10.40 -15.31
CA GLN A 10 -32.76 -9.16 -14.62
C GLN A 10 -32.90 -9.33 -13.10
N LYS A 11 -33.40 -10.47 -12.64
CA LYS A 11 -33.49 -10.77 -11.20
C LYS A 11 -32.11 -10.96 -10.57
N GLN A 12 -31.18 -11.60 -11.27
CA GLN A 12 -29.81 -11.79 -10.79
C GLN A 12 -29.06 -10.46 -10.70
N ASP A 13 -29.20 -9.58 -11.71
CA ASP A 13 -28.60 -8.24 -11.70
C ASP A 13 -29.12 -7.38 -10.54
N ALA A 14 -30.41 -7.48 -10.22
CA ALA A 14 -31.00 -6.80 -9.07
C ALA A 14 -30.39 -7.28 -7.73
N LEU A 15 -30.25 -8.60 -7.53
CA LEU A 15 -29.62 -9.17 -6.33
C LEU A 15 -28.15 -8.75 -6.20
N ILE A 16 -27.40 -8.72 -7.30
CA ILE A 16 -26.02 -8.23 -7.32
C ILE A 16 -25.98 -6.77 -6.88
N TRP A 17 -26.86 -5.92 -7.44
CA TRP A 17 -26.89 -4.51 -7.10
C TRP A 17 -27.28 -4.26 -5.65
N GLU A 18 -28.29 -4.95 -5.13
CA GLU A 18 -28.70 -4.90 -3.72
C GLU A 18 -27.55 -5.34 -2.79
N GLY A 19 -26.86 -6.42 -3.16
CA GLY A 19 -25.65 -6.87 -2.48
C GLY A 19 -24.57 -5.78 -2.44
N LEU A 20 -24.24 -5.20 -3.59
CA LEU A 20 -23.26 -4.11 -3.70
C LEU A 20 -23.67 -2.86 -2.90
N GLN A 21 -24.97 -2.53 -2.79
CA GLN A 21 -25.42 -1.45 -1.92
C GLN A 21 -25.11 -1.72 -0.45
N THR A 22 -25.07 -2.99 -0.02
CA THR A 22 -24.70 -3.35 1.36
C THR A 22 -23.23 -3.01 1.66
N PHE A 23 -22.35 -3.09 0.66
CA PHE A 23 -20.93 -2.70 0.79
C PHE A 23 -20.71 -1.18 0.78
N ARG A 24 -21.74 -0.38 0.46
CA ARG A 24 -21.61 1.07 0.32
C ARG A 24 -21.30 1.78 1.63
N ASN A 25 -21.85 1.29 2.74
CA ASN A 25 -21.75 1.92 4.03
C ASN A 25 -21.11 0.98 5.04
N LEU A 26 -20.23 1.54 5.88
CA LEU A 26 -19.72 0.80 7.03
C LEU A 26 -20.82 0.72 8.12
N PRO A 27 -20.86 -0.36 8.92
CA PRO A 27 -21.73 -0.42 10.09
C PRO A 27 -21.47 0.73 11.06
N ASP A 28 -22.52 1.18 11.76
CA ASP A 28 -22.47 2.33 12.66
C ASP A 28 -21.39 2.23 13.75
N TRP A 29 -21.11 1.03 14.26
CA TRP A 29 -20.08 0.79 15.27
C TRP A 29 -18.67 1.00 14.70
N MET A 30 -18.44 0.67 13.43
CA MET A 30 -17.16 0.89 12.77
C MET A 30 -17.01 2.36 12.39
N MET A 31 -18.09 3.02 11.99
CA MET A 31 -18.10 4.48 11.81
C MET A 31 -17.85 5.20 13.13
N ALA A 32 -18.41 4.73 14.25
CA ALA A 32 -18.19 5.31 15.58
C ALA A 32 -16.71 5.38 15.95
N ALA A 33 -15.98 4.32 15.65
CA ALA A 33 -14.56 4.20 15.93
C ALA A 33 -13.65 4.90 14.91
N ARG A 34 -14.24 5.62 13.93
CA ARG A 34 -13.54 6.39 12.89
C ARG A 34 -13.87 7.88 12.85
N ASP A 35 -14.99 8.25 13.45
CA ASP A 35 -15.50 9.61 13.44
C ASP A 35 -14.82 10.42 14.57
N PRO A 36 -14.02 11.45 14.25
CA PRO A 36 -13.24 12.19 15.26
C PRO A 36 -14.11 12.77 16.36
N ASP A 37 -15.30 13.29 16.04
CA ASP A 37 -16.20 13.91 17.02
C ASP A 37 -16.75 12.85 17.98
N ARG A 38 -17.16 11.69 17.46
CA ARG A 38 -17.67 10.58 18.29
C ARG A 38 -16.57 9.98 19.16
N ILE A 39 -15.35 9.87 18.64
CA ILE A 39 -14.20 9.39 19.40
C ILE A 39 -13.87 10.37 20.52
N CYS A 40 -13.75 11.66 20.20
CA CYS A 40 -13.42 12.69 21.18
C CYS A 40 -14.47 12.78 22.29
N ALA A 41 -15.75 12.70 21.95
CA ALA A 41 -16.84 12.66 22.93
C ALA A 41 -16.71 11.45 23.87
N ALA A 42 -16.56 10.25 23.31
CA ALA A 42 -16.44 9.02 24.10
C ALA A 42 -15.17 9.01 24.98
N PHE A 43 -14.03 9.49 24.47
CA PHE A 43 -12.80 9.60 25.24
C PHE A 43 -12.91 10.62 26.36
N SER A 44 -13.51 11.78 26.08
CA SER A 44 -13.72 12.83 27.08
C SER A 44 -14.60 12.38 28.25
N GLU A 45 -15.54 11.47 28.01
CA GLU A 45 -16.41 10.88 29.03
C GLU A 45 -15.79 9.69 29.77
N ALA A 46 -14.85 8.98 29.14
CA ALA A 46 -14.37 7.69 29.62
C ALA A 46 -12.98 7.74 30.27
N ILE A 47 -12.09 8.61 29.80
CA ILE A 47 -10.69 8.68 30.23
C ILE A 47 -10.56 9.68 31.39
N PRO A 48 -10.04 9.27 32.57
CA PRO A 48 -10.01 10.11 33.77
C PRO A 48 -9.31 11.46 33.60
N GLU A 49 -8.21 11.51 32.86
CA GLU A 49 -7.43 12.72 32.62
C GLU A 49 -8.23 13.77 31.83
N PHE A 50 -9.11 13.34 30.93
CA PHE A 50 -10.02 14.24 30.22
C PHE A 50 -11.23 14.61 31.09
N CYS A 51 -11.82 13.63 31.79
CA CYS A 51 -12.97 13.86 32.68
C CYS A 51 -12.67 14.86 33.81
N SER A 52 -11.48 14.75 34.39
CA SER A 52 -11.03 15.62 35.48
C SER A 52 -10.57 17.01 35.00
N GLY A 53 -10.37 17.16 33.68
CA GLY A 53 -9.80 18.36 33.08
C GLY A 53 -8.28 18.48 33.29
N GLU A 54 -7.57 17.41 33.68
CA GLU A 54 -6.10 17.41 33.71
C GLU A 54 -5.50 17.59 32.32
N LEU A 55 -6.16 17.00 31.31
CA LEU A 55 -5.85 17.16 29.90
C LEU A 55 -7.08 17.65 29.13
N ILE A 56 -6.85 18.43 28.10
CA ILE A 56 -7.84 18.87 27.13
C ILE A 56 -7.56 18.13 25.83
N LEU A 57 -8.53 17.34 25.36
CA LEU A 57 -8.50 16.68 24.06
C LEU A 57 -9.01 17.65 23.00
N HIS A 58 -8.18 17.94 21.99
CA HIS A 58 -8.54 18.83 20.88
C HIS A 58 -9.01 18.08 19.65
N ASP A 59 -8.34 16.96 19.34
CA ASP A 59 -8.61 16.17 18.14
C ASP A 59 -8.16 14.72 18.34
N CYS A 60 -8.75 13.83 17.55
CA CYS A 60 -8.32 12.45 17.43
C CYS A 60 -8.37 12.01 15.97
N ASP A 61 -7.19 11.81 15.35
CA ASP A 61 -7.12 11.16 14.05
C ASP A 61 -7.14 9.64 14.25
N SER A 62 -8.06 8.98 13.55
CA SER A 62 -8.14 7.53 13.51
C SER A 62 -7.80 7.06 12.10
N SER A 63 -6.61 6.49 11.96
CA SER A 63 -6.11 6.05 10.67
C SER A 63 -5.91 4.53 10.63
N ASN A 64 -5.97 3.99 9.42
CA ASN A 64 -5.55 2.62 9.15
C ASN A 64 -6.29 1.51 9.91
N ILE A 65 -7.58 1.69 10.24
CA ILE A 65 -8.39 0.57 10.74
C ILE A 65 -8.43 -0.54 9.69
N ARG A 66 -7.87 -1.71 10.04
CA ARG A 66 -7.70 -2.86 9.15
C ARG A 66 -8.12 -4.13 9.85
N TYR A 67 -8.79 -5.00 9.12
CA TYR A 67 -9.01 -6.37 9.57
C TYR A 67 -7.69 -7.13 9.62
N LYS A 68 -7.44 -7.85 10.72
CA LYS A 68 -6.30 -8.77 10.89
C LYS A 68 -6.78 -10.11 11.46
N GLY A 69 -7.48 -10.90 10.64
CA GLY A 69 -7.87 -12.28 10.92
C GLY A 69 -9.04 -12.44 11.89
N GLU A 70 -8.98 -11.82 13.06
CA GLU A 70 -10.02 -11.95 14.11
C GLU A 70 -10.53 -10.60 14.62
N ASN A 71 -9.75 -9.53 14.45
CA ASN A 71 -10.03 -8.23 15.01
C ASN A 71 -9.72 -7.10 14.03
N TRP A 72 -10.40 -5.98 14.21
CA TRP A 72 -10.10 -4.75 13.50
C TRP A 72 -9.06 -3.97 14.30
N GLN A 73 -7.88 -3.75 13.73
CA GLN A 73 -6.82 -2.99 14.40
C GLN A 73 -6.72 -1.59 13.82
N GLY A 74 -6.70 -0.58 14.67
CA GLY A 74 -6.61 0.84 14.32
C GLY A 74 -5.45 1.54 15.02
N PHE A 75 -5.07 2.69 14.47
CA PHE A 75 -4.13 3.63 15.09
C PHE A 75 -4.87 4.93 15.42
N TYR A 76 -4.66 5.45 16.62
CA TYR A 76 -5.30 6.65 17.13
C TYR A 76 -4.25 7.65 17.59
N GLU A 77 -4.27 8.84 17.00
CA GLU A 77 -3.40 9.95 17.35
C GLU A 77 -4.22 11.04 18.03
N LEU A 78 -3.91 11.27 19.30
CA LEU A 78 -4.60 12.25 20.14
C LEU A 78 -3.80 13.53 20.16
N THR A 79 -4.44 14.65 19.85
CA THR A 79 -3.86 15.98 20.10
C THR A 79 -4.38 16.51 21.42
N VAL A 80 -3.49 16.66 22.42
CA VAL A 80 -3.87 17.06 23.78
C VAL A 80 -3.09 18.28 24.26
N SER A 81 -3.61 18.98 25.27
CA SER A 81 -2.89 20.05 25.97
C SER A 81 -3.23 20.04 27.46
N LYS A 82 -2.39 20.65 28.30
CA LYS A 82 -2.73 20.92 29.70
C LYS A 82 -3.50 22.24 29.83
N PRO A 83 -4.40 22.37 30.81
CA PRO A 83 -5.08 23.64 31.08
C PRO A 83 -4.09 24.79 31.28
N GLY A 84 -4.25 25.85 30.50
CA GLY A 84 -3.42 27.05 30.59
C GLY A 84 -2.08 26.98 29.85
N GLU A 85 -1.74 25.85 29.21
CA GLU A 85 -0.60 25.75 28.30
C GLU A 85 -1.05 26.06 26.87
N SER A 86 -0.22 26.80 26.11
CA SER A 86 -0.49 27.11 24.71
C SER A 86 0.01 26.04 23.73
N GLY A 87 0.79 25.07 24.21
CA GLY A 87 1.34 23.99 23.40
C GLY A 87 0.43 22.76 23.39
N THR A 88 0.37 22.08 22.26
CA THR A 88 -0.20 20.74 22.15
C THR A 88 0.89 19.68 22.15
N SER A 89 0.54 18.47 22.58
CA SER A 89 1.35 17.27 22.47
C SER A 89 0.54 16.15 21.85
N GLU A 90 1.22 15.21 21.18
CA GLU A 90 0.60 14.03 20.59
C GLU A 90 0.74 12.80 21.49
N ILE A 91 -0.33 12.02 21.61
CA ILE A 91 -0.31 10.70 22.22
C ILE A 91 -0.76 9.68 21.19
N HIS A 92 0.06 8.64 21.00
CA HIS A 92 -0.13 7.61 19.98
C HIS A 92 -0.62 6.33 20.61
N LEU A 93 -1.77 5.83 20.16
CA LEU A 93 -2.40 4.61 20.67
C LEU A 93 -2.63 3.60 19.55
N ASP A 94 -2.46 2.32 19.87
CA ASP A 94 -2.98 1.23 19.07
C ASP A 94 -4.32 0.78 19.65
N GLY A 95 -5.23 0.32 18.80
CA GLY A 95 -6.53 -0.17 19.25
C GLY A 95 -7.01 -1.41 18.53
N VAL A 96 -7.80 -2.20 19.23
CA VAL A 96 -8.61 -3.30 18.70
C VAL A 96 -10.08 -2.96 18.85
N LEU A 97 -10.74 -2.95 17.70
CA LEU A 97 -12.17 -2.75 17.56
C LEU A 97 -12.83 -4.12 17.37
N THR A 98 -13.81 -4.40 18.22
CA THR A 98 -14.53 -5.68 18.24
C THR A 98 -15.97 -5.49 17.79
N ALA A 99 -16.50 -6.42 16.99
CA ALA A 99 -17.89 -6.35 16.57
C ALA A 99 -18.85 -6.43 17.79
N PRO A 100 -19.98 -5.69 17.80
CA PRO A 100 -20.92 -5.66 18.92
C PRO A 100 -21.40 -7.03 19.42
N ALA A 101 -21.55 -8.00 18.50
CA ALA A 101 -21.95 -9.37 18.83
C ALA A 101 -20.90 -10.13 19.68
N LEU A 102 -19.64 -9.69 19.64
CA LEU A 102 -18.51 -10.31 20.33
C LEU A 102 -18.03 -9.49 21.55
N SER A 103 -18.40 -8.20 21.64
CA SER A 103 -17.99 -7.28 22.71
C SER A 103 -19.01 -7.14 23.84
N SER A 104 -20.20 -7.74 23.72
CA SER A 104 -21.31 -7.52 24.64
C SER A 104 -20.92 -7.80 26.09
N GLY A 105 -21.03 -6.79 26.96
CA GLY A 105 -20.84 -6.91 28.40
C GLY A 105 -19.45 -6.58 28.93
N ARG A 106 -18.51 -6.09 28.10
CA ARG A 106 -17.24 -5.54 28.62
C ARG A 106 -17.49 -4.21 29.36
N PRO A 107 -17.04 -4.07 30.63
CA PRO A 107 -17.17 -2.82 31.37
C PRO A 107 -16.18 -1.75 30.86
N LEU A 108 -16.47 -0.49 31.15
CA LEU A 108 -15.48 0.58 31.02
C LEU A 108 -14.30 0.26 31.96
N LEU A 109 -13.10 0.28 31.41
CA LEU A 109 -11.86 0.06 32.14
C LEU A 109 -10.84 1.08 31.64
N VAL A 110 -10.13 1.75 32.56
CA VAL A 110 -8.96 2.57 32.25
C VAL A 110 -7.92 2.30 33.32
N GLU A 111 -6.74 1.87 32.91
CA GLU A 111 -5.63 1.51 33.78
C GLU A 111 -4.39 2.34 33.44
N ASN A 112 -3.68 2.78 34.50
CA ASN A 112 -2.49 3.63 34.43
C ASN A 112 -2.78 5.01 33.83
N SER A 113 -1.75 5.86 33.75
CA SER A 113 -1.86 7.23 33.24
C SER A 113 -1.75 7.27 31.72
N LEU A 114 -2.60 8.06 31.07
CA LEU A 114 -2.63 8.21 29.61
C LEU A 114 -1.24 8.55 29.05
N GLY A 115 -0.80 7.75 28.07
CA GLY A 115 0.50 7.88 27.42
C GLY A 115 1.64 7.15 28.13
N SER A 116 1.42 6.53 29.30
CA SER A 116 2.42 5.61 29.88
C SER A 116 2.53 4.32 29.06
N PRO A 117 3.69 3.63 29.05
CA PRO A 117 3.86 2.39 28.29
C PRO A 117 2.86 1.29 28.67
N GLU A 118 2.39 1.27 29.90
CA GLU A 118 1.43 0.31 30.45
C GLU A 118 -0.02 0.79 30.39
N TRP A 119 -0.29 1.96 29.81
CA TRP A 119 -1.65 2.48 29.71
C TRP A 119 -2.53 1.60 28.83
N HIS A 120 -3.74 1.34 29.32
CA HIS A 120 -4.74 0.49 28.68
C HIS A 120 -6.14 1.02 28.98
N ALA A 121 -7.03 0.93 27.98
CA ALA A 121 -8.43 1.28 28.16
C ALA A 121 -9.36 0.37 27.34
N VAL A 122 -10.51 0.05 27.91
CA VAL A 122 -11.66 -0.53 27.21
C VAL A 122 -12.78 0.48 27.23
N ILE A 123 -13.21 0.95 26.05
CA ILE A 123 -14.25 1.97 25.85
C ILE A 123 -15.48 1.29 25.20
N PRO A 124 -16.46 0.82 25.99
CA PRO A 124 -17.58 0.03 25.47
C PRO A 124 -18.45 0.80 24.48
N ALA A 125 -18.60 2.12 24.66
CA ALA A 125 -19.37 2.99 23.76
C ALA A 125 -18.88 2.95 22.30
N LEU A 126 -17.60 2.61 22.10
CA LEU A 126 -16.98 2.48 20.78
C LEU A 126 -16.67 1.02 20.41
N ASN A 127 -16.93 0.05 21.29
CA ASN A 127 -16.44 -1.34 21.19
C ASN A 127 -14.93 -1.43 20.99
N LEU A 128 -14.20 -0.52 21.63
CA LEU A 128 -12.80 -0.26 21.35
C LEU A 128 -11.95 -0.56 22.58
N GLU A 129 -10.89 -1.34 22.40
CA GLU A 129 -9.83 -1.57 23.37
C GLU A 129 -8.55 -0.88 22.87
N LEU A 130 -7.85 -0.16 23.73
CA LEU A 130 -6.73 0.73 23.40
C LEU A 130 -5.56 0.50 24.34
N TRP A 131 -4.36 0.75 23.83
CA TRP A 131 -3.14 0.82 24.64
C TRP A 131 -2.16 1.79 24.01
N THR A 132 -1.20 2.27 24.80
CA THR A 132 -0.14 3.15 24.29
C THR A 132 0.65 2.42 23.22
N LYS A 133 0.79 3.06 22.06
CA LYS A 133 1.59 2.50 20.96
C LYS A 133 3.03 2.39 21.42
N GLN A 134 3.54 1.16 21.42
CA GLN A 134 4.95 0.94 21.67
C GLN A 134 5.78 1.47 20.51
N PRO A 135 6.96 2.07 20.75
CA PRO A 135 7.86 2.48 19.69
C PRO A 135 8.10 1.28 18.76
N GLU A 136 7.65 1.38 17.51
CA GLU A 136 7.89 0.31 16.55
C GLU A 136 9.41 0.16 16.36
N GLY A 137 9.91 -1.07 16.42
CA GLY A 137 11.30 -1.35 16.09
C GLY A 137 11.64 -0.74 14.73
N VAL A 138 12.61 0.17 14.73
CA VAL A 138 13.13 0.83 13.53
C VAL A 138 13.63 -0.27 12.59
N LEU A 139 13.38 -0.14 11.28
CA LEU A 139 14.00 -1.03 10.30
C LEU A 139 15.51 -0.92 10.51
N SER A 140 16.19 -2.03 10.76
CA SER A 140 17.62 -2.04 11.12
C SER A 140 18.49 -1.25 10.13
N ALA A 141 18.10 -1.24 8.85
CA ALA A 141 18.79 -0.51 7.80
C ALA A 141 18.51 1.01 7.77
N LEU A 142 17.49 1.52 8.46
CA LEU A 142 17.01 2.88 8.23
C LEU A 142 18.04 3.95 8.60
N GLU A 143 18.75 3.81 9.72
CA GLU A 143 19.78 4.76 10.13
C GLU A 143 20.89 4.85 9.08
N LEU A 144 21.40 3.71 8.63
CA LEU A 144 22.40 3.62 7.57
C LEU A 144 21.91 4.23 6.24
N LEU A 145 20.67 3.92 5.85
CA LEU A 145 20.08 4.34 4.56
C LEU A 145 19.63 5.80 4.53
N THR A 146 19.61 6.49 5.67
CA THR A 146 19.22 7.91 5.76
C THR A 146 20.41 8.82 6.06
N ASP A 147 21.52 8.27 6.54
CA ASP A 147 22.78 8.97 6.64
C ASP A 147 23.47 9.07 5.26
N PRO A 148 23.74 10.30 4.74
CA PRO A 148 24.29 10.47 3.39
C PRO A 148 25.65 9.82 3.16
N GLU A 149 26.54 9.77 4.14
CA GLU A 149 27.91 9.24 3.95
C GLU A 149 27.92 7.72 4.07
N GLN A 150 27.21 7.16 5.05
CA GLN A 150 27.03 5.72 5.17
C GLN A 150 26.30 5.15 3.96
N SER A 151 25.23 5.82 3.50
CA SER A 151 24.50 5.46 2.29
C SER A 151 25.40 5.49 1.05
N ARG A 152 26.23 6.53 0.89
CA ARG A 152 27.16 6.64 -0.24
C ARG A 152 28.08 5.43 -0.33
N GLN A 153 28.73 5.09 0.78
CA GLN A 153 29.64 3.94 0.86
C GLN A 153 28.91 2.62 0.62
N TYR A 154 27.73 2.46 1.24
CA TYR A 154 26.87 1.29 1.08
C TYR A 154 26.48 1.08 -0.39
N LEU A 155 25.83 2.07 -1.01
CA LEU A 155 25.37 2.02 -2.41
C LEU A 155 26.53 1.69 -3.36
N MET A 156 27.67 2.37 -3.21
CA MET A 156 28.85 2.14 -4.05
C MET A 156 29.33 0.68 -3.94
N SER A 157 29.51 0.18 -2.71
CA SER A 157 29.99 -1.19 -2.49
C SER A 157 29.03 -2.25 -3.04
N ARG A 158 27.72 -2.09 -2.85
CA ARG A 158 26.72 -3.05 -3.29
C ARG A 158 26.58 -3.07 -4.81
N ILE A 159 26.56 -1.90 -5.45
CA ILE A 159 26.40 -1.79 -6.91
C ILE A 159 27.66 -2.30 -7.63
N GLN A 160 28.86 -1.94 -7.14
CA GLN A 160 30.12 -2.45 -7.70
C GLN A 160 30.22 -3.98 -7.62
N ALA A 161 29.81 -4.57 -6.49
CA ALA A 161 29.88 -6.01 -6.29
C ALA A 161 28.89 -6.81 -7.15
N ALA A 162 27.76 -6.19 -7.53
CA ALA A 162 26.66 -6.88 -8.20
C ALA A 162 26.80 -7.00 -9.72
N SER A 163 27.57 -6.12 -10.38
CA SER A 163 27.73 -6.15 -11.84
C SER A 163 29.08 -5.60 -12.30
N PRO A 164 29.78 -6.28 -13.23
CA PRO A 164 31.01 -5.78 -13.84
C PRO A 164 30.83 -4.42 -14.54
N ALA A 165 29.62 -4.08 -14.99
CA ALA A 165 29.34 -2.80 -15.64
C ALA A 165 29.55 -1.59 -14.70
N TYR A 166 29.50 -1.82 -13.38
CA TYR A 166 29.62 -0.80 -12.36
C TYR A 166 30.86 -0.96 -11.48
N GLN A 167 31.81 -1.85 -11.83
CA GLN A 167 33.00 -2.12 -10.99
C GLN A 167 33.82 -0.85 -10.68
N ASP A 168 33.84 0.12 -11.61
CA ASP A 168 34.60 1.36 -11.49
C ASP A 168 33.75 2.54 -10.97
N LEU A 169 32.50 2.30 -10.57
CA LEU A 169 31.57 3.32 -10.07
C LEU A 169 32.17 4.09 -8.89
N GLN A 170 32.25 5.41 -8.95
CA GLN A 170 32.76 6.24 -7.85
C GLN A 170 31.74 7.29 -7.47
N ILE A 171 30.99 7.08 -6.38
CA ILE A 171 29.99 8.06 -5.91
C ILE A 171 30.70 9.12 -5.05
N GLN A 172 30.65 10.39 -5.46
CA GLN A 172 31.24 11.51 -4.72
C GLN A 172 30.35 11.91 -3.54
N SER A 173 29.05 12.03 -3.77
CA SER A 173 28.05 12.30 -2.74
C SER A 173 26.70 11.68 -3.11
N CYS A 174 25.88 11.43 -2.10
CA CYS A 174 24.49 11.06 -2.30
C CYS A 174 23.57 11.92 -1.44
N ARG A 175 22.33 12.13 -1.89
CA ARG A 175 21.29 12.84 -1.15
C ARG A 175 20.08 11.91 -0.97
N PRO A 176 19.92 11.27 0.20
CA PRO A 176 18.78 10.41 0.49
C PRO A 176 17.49 11.23 0.65
N HIS A 177 16.41 10.75 0.06
CA HIS A 177 15.06 11.28 0.24
C HIS A 177 14.08 10.13 0.49
N ILE A 178 13.40 10.13 1.65
CA ILE A 178 12.38 9.14 1.97
C ILE A 178 11.15 9.42 1.10
N ALA A 179 10.96 8.63 0.04
CA ALA A 179 9.78 8.72 -0.82
C ALA A 179 8.55 8.06 -0.18
N ARG A 180 8.76 7.00 0.61
CA ARG A 180 7.69 6.32 1.34
C ARG A 180 8.23 5.64 2.59
N TYR A 181 7.58 5.86 3.72
CA TYR A 181 7.86 5.12 4.94
C TYR A 181 6.58 4.57 5.53
N LYS A 182 6.57 3.27 5.79
CA LYS A 182 5.60 2.62 6.66
C LYS A 182 6.38 2.11 7.87
N PRO A 183 6.23 2.77 9.04
CA PRO A 183 6.91 2.40 10.27
C PRO A 183 6.94 0.89 10.47
N GLY A 184 8.11 0.41 10.87
CA GLY A 184 8.40 -0.99 11.12
C GLY A 184 8.26 -1.94 9.94
N SER A 185 7.63 -1.58 8.82
CA SER A 185 7.23 -2.52 7.77
C SER A 185 8.10 -2.42 6.51
N ARG A 186 8.23 -1.21 5.96
CA ARG A 186 8.99 -0.96 4.73
C ARG A 186 9.34 0.51 4.57
N CYS A 187 10.45 0.77 3.89
CA CYS A 187 10.85 2.11 3.49
C CYS A 187 11.33 2.11 2.03
N THR A 188 11.02 3.17 1.30
CA THR A 188 11.52 3.45 -0.04
C THR A 188 12.26 4.78 0.00
N ILE A 189 13.54 4.75 -0.35
CA ILE A 189 14.44 5.90 -0.33
C ILE A 189 14.95 6.11 -1.75
N VAL A 190 14.91 7.36 -2.20
CA VAL A 190 15.45 7.79 -3.48
C VAL A 190 16.74 8.54 -3.20
N TYR A 191 17.82 8.16 -3.87
CA TYR A 191 19.12 8.81 -3.77
C TYR A 191 19.41 9.54 -5.07
N HIS A 192 19.72 10.82 -4.97
CA HIS A 192 20.39 11.55 -6.04
C HIS A 192 21.90 11.40 -5.87
N LEU A 193 22.58 10.95 -6.92
CA LEU A 193 24.02 10.68 -6.89
C LEU A 193 24.78 11.79 -7.64
N ASP A 194 25.85 12.28 -7.02
CA ASP A 194 26.82 13.12 -7.69
C ASP A 194 28.13 12.34 -7.89
N TYR A 195 28.80 12.62 -9.00
CA TYR A 195 30.00 11.92 -9.44
C TYR A 195 31.19 12.88 -9.54
N PRO A 196 32.44 12.39 -9.35
CA PRO A 196 33.63 13.21 -9.54
C PRO A 196 33.64 13.87 -10.94
N PRO A 197 34.15 15.10 -11.08
CA PRO A 197 34.20 15.80 -12.38
C PRO A 197 34.96 15.04 -13.48
N GLU A 198 35.91 14.19 -13.08
CA GLU A 198 36.73 13.38 -13.99
C GLU A 198 36.10 12.01 -14.30
N ALA A 199 34.95 11.69 -13.71
CA ALA A 199 34.20 10.50 -14.07
C ALA A 199 33.87 10.54 -15.57
N ASN A 200 34.14 9.44 -16.26
CA ASN A 200 34.01 9.41 -17.72
C ASN A 200 32.54 9.61 -18.10
N VAL A 201 32.23 10.68 -18.84
CA VAL A 201 30.87 11.04 -19.29
C VAL A 201 30.23 9.94 -20.15
N HIS A 202 31.04 8.99 -20.67
CA HIS A 202 30.56 7.82 -21.41
C HIS A 202 30.18 6.62 -20.52
N GLN A 203 30.52 6.62 -19.23
CA GLN A 203 30.02 5.63 -18.28
C GLN A 203 28.56 5.94 -17.95
N ARG A 204 27.65 5.01 -18.29
CA ARG A 204 26.21 5.10 -18.02
C ARG A 204 25.91 4.80 -16.54
N TRP A 205 26.50 5.57 -15.63
CA TRP A 205 26.21 5.44 -14.21
C TRP A 205 24.87 6.09 -13.85
N PRO A 206 24.11 5.52 -12.91
CA PRO A 206 22.77 6.01 -12.59
C PRO A 206 22.81 7.34 -11.82
N ASP A 207 22.19 8.39 -12.34
CA ASP A 207 22.00 9.66 -11.63
C ASP A 207 21.08 9.53 -10.39
N LEU A 208 20.27 8.47 -10.36
CA LEU A 208 19.33 8.17 -9.31
C LEU A 208 19.29 6.67 -9.01
N VAL A 209 19.27 6.34 -7.72
CA VAL A 209 19.10 4.98 -7.21
C VAL A 209 17.94 4.93 -6.22
N VAL A 210 17.14 3.87 -6.27
CA VAL A 210 16.07 3.62 -5.31
C VAL A 210 16.45 2.45 -4.42
N ALA A 211 16.43 2.63 -3.10
CA ALA A 211 16.50 1.54 -2.13
C ALA A 211 15.11 1.23 -1.59
N LYS A 212 14.75 -0.05 -1.56
CA LYS A 212 13.56 -0.55 -0.87
C LYS A 212 13.99 -1.53 0.23
N THR A 213 13.63 -1.24 1.47
CA THR A 213 13.88 -2.12 2.62
C THR A 213 12.57 -2.66 3.19
N TYR A 214 12.60 -3.90 3.65
CA TYR A 214 11.44 -4.65 4.13
C TYR A 214 11.75 -5.32 5.47
N ARG A 215 10.76 -5.44 6.37
CA ARG A 215 10.91 -6.23 7.61
C ARG A 215 11.11 -7.74 7.32
N LYS A 216 10.43 -8.26 6.29
CA LYS A 216 10.39 -9.68 5.92
C LYS A 216 11.09 -9.91 4.57
N GLU A 217 11.28 -11.16 4.18
CA GLU A 217 11.98 -11.64 2.96
C GLU A 217 11.31 -11.27 1.62
N LYS A 218 10.29 -10.40 1.62
CA LYS A 218 9.61 -9.97 0.38
C LYS A 218 10.54 -9.33 -0.64
N GLY A 219 11.63 -8.70 -0.19
CA GLY A 219 12.59 -8.03 -1.06
C GLY A 219 13.34 -8.98 -2.00
N GLN A 220 13.58 -10.23 -1.58
CA GLN A 220 14.31 -11.20 -2.40
C GLN A 220 13.50 -11.62 -3.63
N ASN A 221 12.26 -12.05 -3.43
CA ASN A 221 11.37 -12.46 -4.52
C ASN A 221 11.15 -11.32 -5.52
N ALA A 222 10.99 -10.09 -5.03
CA ALA A 222 10.87 -8.90 -5.87
C ALA A 222 12.14 -8.67 -6.70
N TYR A 223 13.33 -8.82 -6.10
CA TYR A 223 14.60 -8.69 -6.82
C TYR A 223 14.77 -9.76 -7.89
N GLU A 224 14.51 -11.03 -7.57
CA GLU A 224 14.62 -12.15 -8.51
C GLU A 224 13.65 -11.99 -9.70
N THR A 225 12.41 -11.56 -9.43
CA THR A 225 11.42 -11.26 -10.49
C THR A 225 11.90 -10.11 -11.38
N MET A 226 12.40 -9.02 -10.78
CA MET A 226 12.95 -7.89 -11.51
C MET A 226 14.19 -8.28 -12.34
N ARG A 227 15.07 -9.15 -11.82
CA ARG A 227 16.22 -9.72 -12.54
C ARG A 227 15.75 -10.47 -13.78
N ALA A 228 14.79 -11.37 -13.63
CA ALA A 228 14.26 -12.15 -14.76
C ALA A 228 13.64 -11.25 -15.84
N LEU A 229 12.87 -10.23 -15.43
CA LEU A 229 12.33 -9.23 -16.36
C LEU A 229 13.42 -8.41 -17.05
N TRP A 230 14.46 -8.01 -16.33
CA TRP A 230 15.57 -7.23 -16.86
C TRP A 230 16.44 -8.02 -17.84
N ASP A 231 16.65 -9.31 -17.57
CA ASP A 231 17.43 -10.20 -18.43
C ASP A 231 16.63 -10.68 -19.67
N SER A 232 15.33 -10.33 -19.76
CA SER A 232 14.48 -10.56 -20.92
C SER A 232 14.56 -9.42 -21.96
N PRO A 233 13.98 -9.58 -23.17
CA PRO A 233 13.87 -8.49 -24.15
C PRO A 233 13.19 -7.21 -23.61
N LEU A 234 12.43 -7.30 -22.52
CA LEU A 234 11.69 -6.20 -21.91
C LEU A 234 12.58 -5.03 -21.48
N SER A 235 13.82 -5.28 -21.02
CA SER A 235 14.76 -4.21 -20.63
C SER A 235 15.15 -3.29 -21.78
N SER A 236 15.05 -3.79 -23.02
CA SER A 236 15.30 -3.04 -24.25
C SER A 236 14.05 -2.45 -24.90
N SER A 237 12.88 -2.60 -24.26
CA SER A 237 11.61 -2.14 -24.82
C SER A 237 11.57 -0.61 -24.98
N THR A 238 11.00 -0.18 -26.11
CA THR A 238 10.70 1.23 -26.36
C THR A 238 9.31 1.62 -25.88
N ALA A 239 8.44 0.64 -25.60
CA ALA A 239 7.08 0.88 -25.13
C ALA A 239 6.96 0.90 -23.60
N LEU A 240 7.93 0.32 -22.89
CA LEU A 240 7.94 0.25 -21.43
C LEU A 240 9.35 0.36 -20.87
N LYS A 241 9.53 1.20 -19.86
CA LYS A 241 10.70 1.18 -18.98
C LYS A 241 10.42 0.34 -17.73
N ILE A 242 11.41 -0.46 -17.34
CA ILE A 242 11.45 -1.15 -16.04
C ILE A 242 12.73 -0.73 -15.33
N ALA A 243 12.75 -0.77 -14.00
CA ALA A 243 13.94 -0.37 -13.24
C ALA A 243 15.02 -1.44 -13.36
N GLU A 244 16.29 -1.03 -13.52
CA GLU A 244 17.39 -2.00 -13.44
C GLU A 244 17.50 -2.55 -12.01
N PRO A 245 17.44 -3.87 -11.79
CA PRO A 245 17.75 -4.48 -10.50
C PRO A 245 19.26 -4.44 -10.25
N LEU A 246 19.73 -3.45 -9.49
CA LEU A 246 21.16 -3.20 -9.26
C LEU A 246 21.77 -4.18 -8.26
N SER A 247 21.10 -4.46 -7.15
CA SER A 247 21.56 -5.46 -6.16
C SER A 247 20.47 -5.82 -5.15
N TYR A 248 20.61 -6.96 -4.48
CA TYR A 248 19.90 -7.27 -3.25
C TYR A 248 20.88 -7.60 -2.13
N ASP A 249 20.57 -7.14 -0.92
CA ASP A 249 21.31 -7.40 0.31
C ASP A 249 20.42 -8.17 1.28
N GLU A 250 20.74 -9.44 1.50
CA GLU A 250 19.95 -10.36 2.32
C GLU A 250 20.02 -10.01 3.82
N GLU A 251 21.19 -9.58 4.31
CA GLU A 251 21.41 -9.24 5.72
C GLU A 251 20.59 -8.00 6.09
N MET A 252 20.66 -6.97 5.25
CA MET A 252 19.96 -5.70 5.48
C MET A 252 18.54 -5.69 4.90
N LYS A 253 18.16 -6.73 4.14
CA LYS A 253 16.89 -6.86 3.40
C LYS A 253 16.61 -5.64 2.53
N VAL A 254 17.62 -5.20 1.79
CA VAL A 254 17.59 -4.00 0.93
C VAL A 254 17.71 -4.41 -0.53
N MET A 255 16.76 -3.98 -1.35
CA MET A 255 16.85 -4.04 -2.81
C MET A 255 17.23 -2.67 -3.36
N LEU A 256 18.26 -2.61 -4.22
CA LEU A 256 18.65 -1.42 -4.97
C LEU A 256 18.17 -1.52 -6.41
N GLN A 257 17.58 -0.45 -6.91
CA GLN A 257 17.06 -0.34 -8.26
C GLN A 257 17.58 0.93 -8.95
N GLY A 258 17.83 0.82 -10.25
CA GLY A 258 18.14 1.95 -11.13
C GLY A 258 16.93 2.85 -11.35
N PRO A 259 17.11 3.94 -12.11
CA PRO A 259 16.10 4.98 -12.19
C PRO A 259 14.92 4.60 -13.07
N ILE A 260 13.71 4.92 -12.60
CA ILE A 260 12.55 5.19 -13.45
C ILE A 260 12.15 6.63 -13.18
N ARG A 261 12.40 7.49 -14.16
CA ARG A 261 12.09 8.92 -14.05
C ARG A 261 10.58 9.13 -14.05
N GLN A 262 10.14 10.19 -13.41
CA GLN A 262 8.73 10.50 -13.23
C GLN A 262 8.50 12.01 -13.20
N GLU A 263 7.56 12.49 -14.00
CA GLU A 263 6.92 13.81 -13.85
C GLU A 263 5.55 13.66 -13.19
N LYS A 264 4.81 12.61 -13.56
CA LYS A 264 3.46 12.31 -13.07
C LYS A 264 3.14 10.81 -13.17
N THR A 265 2.16 10.37 -12.41
CA THR A 265 1.58 9.02 -12.49
C THR A 265 0.31 9.01 -13.32
N LEU A 266 -0.06 7.86 -13.90
CA LEU A 266 -1.36 7.71 -14.58
C LEU A 266 -2.52 8.06 -13.65
N LYS A 267 -2.44 7.71 -12.36
CA LYS A 267 -3.43 8.12 -11.33
C LYS A 267 -3.60 9.63 -11.26
N GLN A 268 -2.51 10.40 -11.20
CA GLN A 268 -2.57 11.86 -11.14
C GLN A 268 -3.20 12.42 -12.41
N LEU A 269 -2.81 11.91 -13.58
CA LEU A 269 -3.39 12.32 -14.86
C LEU A 269 -4.90 12.03 -14.91
N THR A 270 -5.34 10.85 -14.49
CA THR A 270 -6.77 10.51 -14.42
C THR A 270 -7.55 11.51 -13.57
N VAL A 271 -7.05 11.83 -12.37
CA VAL A 271 -7.70 12.79 -11.48
C VAL A 271 -7.75 14.19 -12.11
N MET A 272 -6.65 14.64 -12.74
CA MET A 272 -6.59 15.95 -13.40
C MET A 272 -7.55 16.03 -14.59
N ALA A 273 -7.57 15.03 -15.46
CA ALA A 273 -8.43 14.99 -16.64
C ALA A 273 -9.91 14.99 -16.27
N VAL A 274 -10.32 14.15 -15.31
CA VAL A 274 -11.71 14.10 -14.83
C VAL A 274 -12.13 15.41 -14.18
N LYS A 275 -11.26 16.03 -13.38
CA LYS A 275 -11.58 17.33 -12.73
C LYS A 275 -11.70 18.47 -13.74
N THR A 276 -10.85 18.48 -14.76
CA THR A 276 -10.81 19.57 -15.75
C THR A 276 -11.92 19.41 -16.79
N GLY A 277 -12.21 18.18 -17.20
CA GLY A 277 -13.32 17.84 -18.10
C GLY A 277 -13.18 18.36 -19.54
N THR A 278 -12.00 18.85 -19.94
CA THR A 278 -11.75 19.33 -21.30
C THR A 278 -11.41 18.18 -22.26
N THR A 279 -11.68 18.38 -23.54
CA THR A 279 -11.35 17.40 -24.58
C THR A 279 -9.85 17.12 -24.62
N GLU A 280 -9.01 18.14 -24.53
CA GLU A 280 -7.55 18.00 -24.57
C GLU A 280 -7.02 17.15 -23.41
N ALA A 281 -7.57 17.32 -22.21
CA ALA A 281 -7.15 16.55 -21.04
C ALA A 281 -7.61 15.09 -21.11
N MET A 282 -8.78 14.84 -21.70
CA MET A 282 -9.27 13.49 -21.96
C MET A 282 -8.47 12.79 -23.05
N ASP A 283 -8.09 13.50 -24.12
CA ASP A 283 -7.25 12.97 -25.19
C ASP A 283 -5.84 12.60 -24.67
N GLU A 284 -5.26 13.44 -23.80
CA GLU A 284 -3.99 13.12 -23.12
C GLU A 284 -4.12 11.86 -22.25
N LEU A 285 -5.21 11.73 -21.48
CA LEU A 285 -5.47 10.54 -20.69
C LEU A 285 -5.63 9.29 -21.57
N THR A 286 -6.33 9.40 -22.69
CA THR A 286 -6.50 8.31 -23.66
C THR A 286 -5.16 7.88 -24.25
N ASP A 287 -4.30 8.81 -24.66
CA ASP A 287 -2.95 8.48 -25.14
C ASP A 287 -2.13 7.74 -24.08
N ALA A 288 -2.16 8.22 -22.83
CA ALA A 288 -1.46 7.58 -21.72
C ALA A 288 -2.01 6.16 -21.42
N MET A 289 -3.33 5.96 -21.49
CA MET A 289 -3.95 4.63 -21.36
C MET A 289 -3.53 3.71 -22.50
N CYS A 290 -3.49 4.19 -23.74
CA CYS A 290 -3.03 3.41 -24.89
C CYS A 290 -1.56 3.01 -24.76
N LYS A 291 -0.69 3.91 -24.31
CA LYS A 291 0.72 3.59 -24.00
C LYS A 291 0.81 2.53 -22.90
N THR A 292 0.04 2.69 -21.83
CA THR A 292 -0.02 1.73 -20.72
C THR A 292 -0.43 0.34 -21.21
N ALA A 293 -1.45 0.25 -22.07
CA ALA A 293 -1.88 -1.02 -22.67
C ALA A 293 -0.78 -1.66 -23.52
N ARG A 294 -0.03 -0.87 -24.31
CA ARG A 294 1.14 -1.36 -25.05
C ARG A 294 2.24 -1.87 -24.13
N GLY A 295 2.53 -1.16 -23.04
CA GLY A 295 3.51 -1.57 -22.04
C GLY A 295 3.13 -2.89 -21.36
N LEU A 296 1.86 -3.07 -20.97
CA LEU A 296 1.35 -4.35 -20.45
C LEU A 296 1.49 -5.47 -21.48
N ALA A 297 1.19 -5.20 -22.75
CA ALA A 297 1.33 -6.18 -23.81
C ALA A 297 2.79 -6.62 -24.03
N GLU A 298 3.76 -5.72 -23.85
CA GLU A 298 5.19 -6.06 -23.90
C GLU A 298 5.61 -6.88 -22.67
N LEU A 299 5.13 -6.52 -21.47
CA LEU A 299 5.36 -7.31 -20.26
C LEU A 299 4.86 -8.76 -20.43
N HIS A 300 3.62 -8.91 -20.92
CA HIS A 300 3.01 -10.21 -21.17
C HIS A 300 3.75 -11.03 -22.25
N ARG A 301 4.46 -10.36 -23.16
CA ARG A 301 5.25 -10.98 -24.24
C ARG A 301 6.74 -11.08 -23.93
N SER A 302 7.17 -10.76 -22.71
CA SER A 302 8.58 -10.79 -22.31
C SER A 302 9.20 -12.20 -22.35
N GLY A 303 8.36 -13.24 -22.30
CA GLY A 303 8.81 -14.64 -22.33
C GLY A 303 9.45 -15.12 -21.02
N VAL A 304 9.36 -14.32 -19.96
CA VAL A 304 9.81 -14.73 -18.63
C VAL A 304 8.92 -15.87 -18.13
N GLU A 305 9.53 -16.89 -17.53
CA GLU A 305 8.81 -17.93 -16.82
C GLU A 305 9.07 -17.76 -15.33
N LEU A 306 8.00 -17.72 -14.53
CA LEU A 306 8.05 -17.61 -13.07
C LEU A 306 7.47 -18.88 -12.46
N ASP A 307 7.99 -19.29 -11.31
CA ASP A 307 7.64 -20.57 -10.68
C ASP A 307 6.18 -20.68 -10.23
N ARG A 308 5.47 -19.55 -10.14
CA ARG A 308 4.10 -19.49 -9.65
C ARG A 308 3.13 -19.10 -10.76
N VAL A 309 2.24 -20.02 -11.08
CA VAL A 309 1.06 -19.76 -11.90
C VAL A 309 -0.04 -19.19 -11.00
N TYR A 310 -0.71 -18.15 -11.48
CA TYR A 310 -1.84 -17.51 -10.81
C TYR A 310 -3.01 -17.51 -11.79
N GLY A 311 -4.15 -18.05 -11.35
CA GLY A 311 -5.36 -18.19 -12.16
C GLY A 311 -6.59 -17.67 -11.44
N TRP A 312 -7.74 -17.83 -12.09
CA TRP A 312 -9.04 -17.43 -11.55
C TRP A 312 -9.31 -18.03 -10.17
N GLU A 313 -8.93 -19.30 -9.95
CA GLU A 313 -9.15 -19.99 -8.69
C GLU A 313 -8.41 -19.32 -7.53
N ASN A 314 -7.27 -18.67 -7.80
CA ASN A 314 -6.53 -17.93 -6.80
C ASN A 314 -7.22 -16.61 -6.43
N ASP A 315 -7.71 -15.87 -7.42
CA ASP A 315 -8.48 -14.63 -7.21
C ASP A 315 -9.80 -14.93 -6.49
N GLU A 316 -10.53 -15.96 -6.94
CA GLU A 316 -11.79 -16.38 -6.32
C GLU A 316 -11.56 -16.82 -4.88
N ALA A 317 -10.54 -17.64 -4.61
CA ALA A 317 -10.22 -18.06 -3.25
C ALA A 317 -9.88 -16.87 -2.34
N GLN A 318 -9.09 -15.90 -2.82
CA GLN A 318 -8.75 -14.71 -2.05
C GLN A 318 -9.98 -13.83 -1.76
N VAL A 319 -10.87 -13.67 -2.74
CA VAL A 319 -12.11 -12.91 -2.56
C VAL A 319 -13.04 -13.62 -1.58
N ARG A 320 -13.19 -14.94 -1.67
CA ARG A 320 -14.00 -15.73 -0.73
C ARG A 320 -13.45 -15.70 0.68
N GLU A 321 -12.14 -15.88 0.86
CA GLU A 321 -11.47 -15.73 2.15
C GLU A 321 -11.73 -14.35 2.74
N SER A 322 -11.61 -13.28 1.94
CA SER A 322 -11.91 -11.91 2.40
C SER A 322 -13.38 -11.74 2.81
N ILE A 323 -14.32 -12.34 2.07
CA ILE A 323 -15.76 -12.30 2.41
C ILE A 323 -16.03 -13.06 3.70
N ASP A 324 -15.47 -14.25 3.87
CA ASP A 324 -15.63 -15.09 5.07
C ASP A 324 -15.09 -14.35 6.30
N GLU A 325 -13.88 -13.80 6.20
CA GLU A 325 -13.25 -12.96 7.22
C GLU A 325 -14.13 -11.76 7.61
N LEU A 326 -14.60 -10.99 6.64
CA LEU A 326 -15.45 -9.83 6.88
C LEU A 326 -16.80 -10.22 7.50
N SER A 327 -17.34 -11.37 7.11
CA SER A 327 -18.63 -11.88 7.59
C SER A 327 -18.61 -12.25 9.08
N LEU A 328 -17.44 -12.53 9.65
CA LEU A 328 -17.30 -12.74 11.10
C LEU A 328 -17.67 -11.48 11.90
N SER A 329 -17.32 -10.30 11.39
CA SER A 329 -17.61 -9.01 12.04
C SER A 329 -18.88 -8.34 11.54
N VAL A 330 -19.25 -8.59 10.27
CA VAL A 330 -20.40 -7.96 9.61
C VAL A 330 -21.17 -9.05 8.85
N PRO A 331 -22.02 -9.84 9.54
CA PRO A 331 -22.60 -11.07 8.98
C PRO A 331 -23.41 -10.89 7.69
N GLN A 332 -23.96 -9.71 7.45
CA GLN A 332 -24.70 -9.40 6.23
C GLN A 332 -23.83 -9.34 4.96
N LEU A 333 -22.50 -9.19 5.07
CA LEU A 333 -21.61 -9.07 3.90
C LEU A 333 -21.46 -10.38 3.13
N GLY A 334 -21.48 -11.53 3.81
CA GLY A 334 -21.39 -12.85 3.17
C GLY A 334 -22.50 -13.08 2.16
N PRO A 335 -23.78 -13.12 2.60
CA PRO A 335 -24.91 -13.26 1.69
C PRO A 335 -24.99 -12.17 0.62
N ALA A 336 -24.55 -10.94 0.93
CA ALA A 336 -24.53 -9.83 -0.02
C ALA A 336 -23.51 -10.01 -1.16
N ALA A 337 -22.37 -10.66 -0.92
CA ALA A 337 -21.35 -10.88 -1.94
C ALA A 337 -21.64 -12.08 -2.85
N ASN A 338 -22.32 -13.12 -2.32
CA ASN A 338 -22.53 -14.39 -3.00
C ASN A 338 -23.06 -14.27 -4.44
N PRO A 339 -24.10 -13.45 -4.74
CA PRO A 339 -24.62 -13.36 -6.10
C PRO A 339 -23.59 -12.89 -7.13
N LEU A 340 -22.69 -11.97 -6.76
CA LEU A 340 -21.64 -11.48 -7.63
C LEU A 340 -20.58 -12.55 -7.86
N VAL A 341 -20.11 -13.20 -6.78
CA VAL A 341 -19.09 -14.26 -6.89
C VAL A 341 -19.61 -15.42 -7.74
N GLU A 342 -20.84 -15.87 -7.51
CA GLU A 342 -21.48 -16.92 -8.31
C GLU A 342 -21.61 -16.53 -9.79
N ARG A 343 -21.97 -15.27 -10.08
CA ARG A 343 -22.04 -14.76 -11.45
C ARG A 343 -20.67 -14.79 -12.12
N LEU A 344 -19.62 -14.39 -11.40
CA LEU A 344 -18.27 -14.39 -11.94
C LEU A 344 -17.74 -15.81 -12.16
N SER A 345 -17.96 -16.75 -11.24
CA SER A 345 -17.60 -18.17 -11.44
C SER A 345 -18.34 -18.79 -12.64
N HIS A 346 -19.60 -18.40 -12.87
CA HIS A 346 -20.33 -18.85 -14.07
C HIS A 346 -19.76 -18.25 -15.37
N LEU A 347 -19.35 -16.98 -15.36
CA LEU A 347 -18.69 -16.35 -16.50
C LEU A 347 -17.33 -16.98 -16.78
N GLU A 348 -16.57 -17.32 -15.74
CA GLU A 348 -15.28 -17.99 -15.91
C GLU A 348 -15.44 -19.40 -16.49
N SER A 349 -16.34 -20.22 -15.93
CA SER A 349 -16.56 -21.59 -16.43
C SER A 349 -17.09 -21.66 -17.87
N SER A 350 -17.62 -20.56 -18.40
CA SER A 350 -18.06 -20.42 -19.79
C SER A 350 -17.05 -19.71 -20.70
N SER A 351 -15.90 -19.33 -20.16
CA SER A 351 -14.81 -18.64 -20.87
C SER A 351 -13.64 -19.58 -21.10
N GLN A 352 -12.94 -19.40 -22.23
CA GLN A 352 -11.67 -20.06 -22.45
C GLN A 352 -10.54 -19.21 -21.85
N PRO A 353 -9.66 -19.76 -20.99
CA PRO A 353 -8.55 -19.00 -20.44
C PRO A 353 -7.61 -18.54 -21.55
N GLY A 354 -7.07 -17.33 -21.39
CA GLY A 354 -5.99 -16.83 -22.24
C GLY A 354 -4.69 -17.63 -22.03
N PRO A 355 -3.67 -17.42 -22.88
CA PRO A 355 -2.36 -18.00 -22.66
C PRO A 355 -1.77 -17.52 -21.33
N LEU A 356 -0.98 -18.37 -20.68
CA LEU A 356 -0.18 -17.97 -19.52
C LEU A 356 0.87 -16.95 -19.97
N VAL A 357 0.92 -15.83 -19.27
CA VAL A 357 1.84 -14.73 -19.52
C VAL A 357 2.36 -14.17 -18.20
N PRO A 358 3.57 -13.61 -18.17
CA PRO A 358 4.02 -12.76 -17.07
C PRO A 358 3.02 -11.62 -16.88
N SER A 359 2.52 -11.45 -15.67
CA SER A 359 1.65 -10.33 -15.32
C SER A 359 2.25 -9.54 -14.18
N HIS A 360 1.83 -8.29 -14.04
CA HIS A 360 2.23 -7.45 -12.91
C HIS A 360 1.59 -7.93 -11.59
N GLY A 361 0.46 -8.65 -11.66
CA GLY A 361 -0.24 -9.23 -10.51
C GLY A 361 -1.07 -8.25 -9.67
N THR A 362 -0.64 -6.99 -9.50
CA THR A 362 -1.40 -5.98 -8.73
C THR A 362 -1.44 -4.60 -9.37
N PHE A 363 -1.63 -4.57 -10.68
CA PHE A 363 -1.45 -3.37 -11.51
C PHE A 363 -2.46 -2.25 -11.21
N ARG A 364 -1.95 -1.08 -10.83
CA ARG A 364 -2.73 0.11 -10.47
C ARG A 364 -2.22 1.35 -11.22
N PRO A 365 -3.07 2.35 -11.49
CA PRO A 365 -2.65 3.59 -12.16
C PRO A 365 -1.54 4.37 -11.43
N ALA A 366 -1.36 4.16 -10.12
CA ALA A 366 -0.28 4.78 -9.36
C ALA A 366 1.11 4.18 -9.65
N GLN A 367 1.17 2.98 -10.24
CA GLN A 367 2.40 2.26 -10.58
C GLN A 367 2.86 2.53 -12.03
N VAL A 368 2.12 3.36 -12.77
CA VAL A 368 2.49 3.81 -14.11
C VAL A 368 3.09 5.20 -14.01
N LEU A 369 4.40 5.27 -14.20
CA LEU A 369 5.16 6.52 -14.17
C LEU A 369 5.28 7.07 -15.60
N MET A 370 5.10 8.37 -15.76
CA MET A 370 5.22 9.06 -17.05
C MET A 370 6.33 10.09 -16.97
N TYR A 371 7.18 10.12 -18.00
CA TYR A 371 8.30 11.05 -18.10
C TYR A 371 8.64 11.30 -19.56
N GLN A 372 8.64 12.56 -20.00
CA GLN A 372 9.01 12.94 -21.37
C GLN A 372 8.30 12.13 -22.48
N GLY A 373 7.04 11.77 -22.25
CA GLY A 373 6.22 11.00 -23.18
C GLY A 373 6.41 9.48 -23.15
N GLU A 374 7.39 8.97 -22.40
CA GLU A 374 7.59 7.54 -22.12
C GLU A 374 6.79 7.10 -20.88
N ILE A 375 6.62 5.79 -20.74
CA ILE A 375 6.03 5.16 -19.54
C ILE A 375 6.98 4.16 -18.90
N GLY A 376 6.92 4.06 -17.57
CA GLY A 376 7.59 3.04 -16.80
C GLY A 376 6.66 2.38 -15.79
N PHE A 377 6.87 1.10 -15.52
CA PHE A 377 6.15 0.37 -14.48
C PHE A 377 7.04 0.14 -13.27
N ILE A 378 6.45 0.26 -12.08
CA ILE A 378 7.11 0.01 -10.80
C ILE A 378 6.32 -1.00 -9.97
N ASP A 379 6.91 -1.41 -8.84
CA ASP A 379 6.29 -2.29 -7.83
C ASP A 379 5.87 -3.65 -8.40
N PHE A 380 6.84 -4.40 -8.93
CA PHE A 380 6.72 -5.82 -9.30
C PHE A 380 6.98 -6.76 -8.09
N ASP A 381 6.68 -6.30 -6.86
CA ASP A 381 6.98 -6.98 -5.59
C ASP A 381 5.83 -7.85 -5.04
#